data_AF-A0A5B0R5I1-F1
#
_entry.id   AF-A0A5B0R5I1-F1
#
_cell.length_a   1.000
_cell.length_b   1.000
_cell.length_c   1.000
_cell.angle_alpha   90.00
_cell.angle_beta   90.00
_cell.angle_gamma   90.00
#
_symmetry.space_group_name_H-M   'P 1'
#
loop_
_entity.id
_entity.type
_entity.pdbx_description
1 polymer ?
#
loop_
_entity_poly.entity_id
_entity_poly.type
_entity_poly.pdbx_seq_one_letter_code
_entity_poly.pdbx_strand_id
1 'polypeptide(L)'
;MNDWIVDVLANKKIDLGSSSQANLPAPSPIEFVLSDTTKQNILKAIMKFGRLMYPHTLEVFDYSSYGSRVIKSQFKSSPNTVAQMIFQLGYYKLFGRVPVTWEPSQTRKFKLGRTEVIRSCSIEALEWCKAMENDGADWSARLEKFKIAVKAHLSYSQQASEGQAVDRHLLGLRLSLKPGEEIPPLFQDPVYKESTSWKFATSHMPSENFSGFGYGAGK
;
A
#
# COMPACT_ATOMS: atom_id res chain seq x y z
N MET A 1 -11.42 -8.35 -5.50
CA MET A 1 -11.80 -9.74 -5.16
C MET A 1 -12.29 -9.72 -3.73
N ASN A 2 -13.47 -10.27 -3.43
CA ASN A 2 -14.03 -10.24 -2.07
C ASN A 2 -13.48 -11.44 -1.31
N ASP A 3 -12.81 -11.24 -0.16
CA ASP A 3 -12.31 -12.34 0.69
C ASP A 3 -13.40 -13.37 0.99
N TRP A 4 -14.66 -12.93 1.07
CA TRP A 4 -15.80 -13.84 1.23
C TRP A 4 -15.86 -14.91 0.12
N ILE A 5 -15.69 -14.54 -1.16
CA ILE A 5 -15.75 -15.50 -2.28
C ILE A 5 -14.60 -16.49 -2.18
N VAL A 6 -13.40 -16.01 -1.87
CA VAL A 6 -12.22 -16.86 -1.74
C VAL A 6 -12.40 -17.83 -0.57
N ASP A 7 -12.91 -17.35 0.56
CA ASP A 7 -13.16 -18.17 1.75
C ASP A 7 -14.21 -19.26 1.51
N VAL A 8 -15.35 -18.91 0.90
CA VAL A 8 -16.40 -19.91 0.63
C VAL A 8 -15.98 -20.95 -0.42
N LEU A 9 -15.13 -20.57 -1.38
CA LEU A 9 -14.54 -21.51 -2.34
C LEU A 9 -13.53 -22.44 -1.65
N ALA A 10 -12.60 -21.88 -0.89
CA ALA A 10 -11.58 -22.65 -0.16
C ALA A 10 -12.21 -23.66 0.81
N ASN A 11 -13.30 -23.25 1.48
CA ASN A 11 -14.06 -24.10 2.40
C ASN A 11 -15.14 -24.95 1.71
N LYS A 12 -15.21 -24.98 0.38
CA LYS A 12 -16.18 -25.77 -0.41
C LYS A 12 -17.65 -25.54 0.00
N LYS A 13 -17.99 -24.30 0.37
CA LYS A 13 -19.33 -23.87 0.80
C LYS A 13 -20.23 -23.46 -0.37
N ILE A 14 -19.69 -23.34 -1.58
CA ILE A 14 -20.46 -23.12 -2.81
C ILE A 14 -20.56 -24.44 -3.55
N ASP A 15 -21.79 -24.84 -3.89
CA ASP A 15 -22.02 -25.88 -4.89
C ASP A 15 -21.63 -25.35 -6.27
N LEU A 16 -20.56 -25.91 -6.83
CA LEU A 16 -20.06 -25.54 -8.16
C LEU A 16 -20.82 -26.25 -9.29
N GLY A 17 -21.85 -27.03 -8.94
CA GLY A 17 -22.52 -27.97 -9.83
C GLY A 17 -21.68 -29.20 -10.11
N SER A 18 -22.29 -30.18 -10.79
CA SER A 18 -21.56 -31.30 -11.36
C SER A 18 -20.95 -30.87 -12.69
N SER A 19 -19.68 -31.20 -12.94
CA SER A 19 -19.09 -31.03 -14.26
C SER A 19 -19.76 -31.99 -15.22
N SER A 20 -20.80 -31.54 -15.94
CA SER A 20 -21.20 -32.24 -17.15
C SER A 20 -20.08 -31.99 -18.16
N GLN A 21 -19.34 -33.04 -18.53
CA GLN A 21 -18.55 -33.05 -19.77
C GLN A 21 -19.56 -33.02 -20.94
N ALA A 22 -20.27 -31.90 -21.09
CA ALA A 22 -21.28 -31.71 -22.11
C ALA A 22 -20.58 -31.10 -23.32
N ASN A 23 -20.13 -31.95 -24.26
CA ASN A 23 -19.86 -31.61 -25.67
C ASN A 23 -19.42 -30.15 -25.96
N LEU A 24 -18.45 -29.64 -25.20
CA LEU A 24 -17.94 -28.30 -25.45
C LEU A 24 -17.02 -28.39 -26.67
N PRO A 25 -17.11 -27.44 -27.62
CA PRO A 25 -16.18 -27.39 -28.73
C PRO A 25 -14.75 -27.24 -28.19
N ALA A 26 -13.80 -27.85 -28.88
CA ALA A 26 -12.39 -27.64 -28.56
C ALA A 26 -12.06 -26.13 -28.68
N PRO A 27 -11.29 -25.55 -27.74
CA PRO A 27 -10.83 -24.17 -27.86
C PRO A 27 -10.11 -23.95 -29.19
N SER A 28 -10.47 -22.89 -29.91
CA SER A 28 -9.81 -22.51 -31.16
C SER A 28 -8.77 -21.40 -30.92
N PRO A 29 -7.61 -21.44 -31.62
CA PRO A 29 -6.62 -20.37 -31.54
C PRO A 29 -7.16 -19.05 -32.09
N ILE A 30 -6.79 -17.93 -31.47
CA ILE A 30 -6.98 -16.61 -32.04
C ILE A 30 -5.76 -16.29 -32.90
N GLU A 31 -5.93 -16.26 -34.21
CA GLU A 31 -4.86 -15.94 -35.16
C GLU A 31 -4.67 -14.43 -35.30
N PHE A 32 -3.43 -13.96 -35.20
CA PHE A 32 -3.05 -12.57 -35.43
C PHE A 32 -2.23 -12.46 -36.70
N VAL A 33 -2.75 -11.73 -37.69
CA VAL A 33 -1.97 -11.37 -38.89
C VAL A 33 -1.12 -10.13 -38.56
N LEU A 34 0.19 -10.29 -38.56
CA LEU A 34 1.12 -9.24 -38.15
C LEU A 34 1.66 -8.47 -39.37
N SER A 35 1.36 -7.17 -39.44
CA SER A 35 2.05 -6.25 -40.34
C SER A 35 3.49 -6.00 -39.87
N ASP A 36 4.34 -5.49 -40.75
CA ASP A 36 5.73 -5.16 -40.38
C ASP A 36 5.79 -4.07 -39.30
N THR A 37 4.85 -3.10 -39.33
CA THR A 37 4.68 -2.12 -38.25
C THR A 37 4.39 -2.80 -36.90
N THR A 38 3.49 -3.78 -36.87
CA THR A 38 3.16 -4.52 -35.64
C THR A 38 4.37 -5.32 -35.16
N LYS A 39 5.09 -5.99 -36.06
CA LYS A 39 6.34 -6.71 -35.70
C LYS A 39 7.37 -5.76 -35.08
N GLN A 40 7.56 -4.57 -35.65
CA GLN A 40 8.45 -3.55 -35.08
C GLN A 40 7.98 -3.07 -33.71
N ASN A 41 6.67 -2.88 -33.51
CA ASN A 41 6.11 -2.49 -32.21
C ASN A 41 6.32 -3.57 -31.15
N ILE A 42 6.21 -4.85 -31.51
CA ILE A 42 6.51 -5.98 -30.62
C ILE A 42 7.98 -5.91 -30.18
N LEU A 43 8.93 -5.72 -31.12
CA LEU A 43 10.35 -5.59 -30.79
C LEU A 43 10.62 -4.39 -29.87
N LYS A 44 9.99 -3.23 -30.14
CA LYS A 44 10.08 -2.05 -29.27
C LYS A 44 9.54 -2.32 -27.86
N ALA A 45 8.44 -3.05 -27.75
CA ALA A 45 7.84 -3.42 -26.46
C ALA A 45 8.76 -4.35 -25.66
N ILE A 46 9.38 -5.33 -26.31
CA ILE A 46 10.37 -6.24 -25.68
C ILE A 46 11.56 -5.44 -25.14
N MET A 47 12.14 -4.55 -25.96
CA MET A 47 13.24 -3.68 -25.52
C MET A 47 12.84 -2.77 -24.36
N LYS A 48 11.64 -2.19 -24.41
CA LYS A 48 11.09 -1.35 -23.34
C LYS A 48 10.90 -2.14 -22.05
N PHE A 49 10.40 -3.36 -22.13
CA PHE A 49 10.23 -4.24 -20.97
C PHE A 49 11.58 -4.59 -20.34
N GLY A 50 12.58 -4.96 -21.14
CA GLY A 50 13.94 -5.24 -20.64
C GLY A 50 14.53 -4.05 -19.89
N ARG A 51 14.40 -2.83 -20.43
CA ARG A 51 14.85 -1.59 -19.77
C ARG A 51 14.08 -1.28 -18.49
N LEU A 52 12.79 -1.61 -18.43
CA LEU A 52 11.95 -1.39 -17.25
C LEU A 52 12.30 -2.36 -16.12
N MET A 53 12.57 -3.63 -16.46
CA MET A 53 12.87 -4.68 -15.47
C MET A 53 14.30 -4.62 -14.97
N TYR A 54 15.25 -4.17 -15.78
CA TYR A 54 16.67 -4.14 -15.43
C TYR A 54 17.00 -3.48 -14.07
N PRO A 55 16.46 -2.29 -13.71
CA PRO A 55 16.74 -1.67 -12.41
C PRO A 55 15.87 -2.20 -11.26
N HIS A 56 14.94 -3.14 -11.52
CA HIS A 56 14.00 -3.60 -10.51
C HIS A 56 14.64 -4.65 -9.59
N THR A 57 14.57 -4.40 -8.28
CA THR A 57 14.96 -5.38 -7.26
C THR A 57 13.71 -5.80 -6.50
N LEU A 58 13.55 -7.10 -6.30
CA LEU A 58 12.47 -7.70 -5.52
C LEU A 58 13.07 -8.66 -4.51
N GLU A 59 12.69 -8.49 -3.25
CA GLU A 59 13.02 -9.40 -2.16
C GLU A 59 11.74 -9.78 -1.43
N VAL A 60 11.58 -11.07 -1.14
CA VAL A 60 10.46 -11.59 -0.35
C VAL A 60 11.02 -11.95 1.02
N PHE A 61 10.56 -11.24 2.04
CA PHE A 61 10.98 -11.45 3.43
C PHE A 61 9.86 -12.13 4.22
N ASP A 62 10.13 -13.36 4.69
CA ASP A 62 9.25 -14.11 5.57
C ASP A 62 9.74 -14.02 7.02
N TYR A 63 8.90 -13.47 7.91
CA TYR A 63 9.19 -13.30 9.33
C TYR A 63 8.42 -14.33 10.16
N SER A 64 9.12 -15.36 10.62
CA SER A 64 8.52 -16.52 11.28
C SER A 64 8.51 -16.47 12.81
N SER A 65 9.17 -15.49 13.45
CA SER A 65 9.33 -15.47 14.91
C SER A 65 8.03 -15.20 15.67
N TYR A 66 7.20 -14.28 15.17
CA TYR A 66 5.85 -14.04 15.70
C TYR A 66 4.97 -13.39 14.63
N GLY A 67 3.67 -13.34 14.88
CA GLY A 67 2.72 -12.72 13.96
C GLY A 67 1.54 -12.05 14.65
N SER A 68 0.44 -11.93 13.90
CA SER A 68 -0.77 -11.21 14.33
C SER A 68 -1.34 -11.68 15.66
N ARG A 69 -1.23 -12.98 15.96
CA ARG A 69 -1.68 -13.57 17.24
C ARG A 69 -0.99 -12.92 18.43
N VAL A 70 0.34 -12.87 18.42
CA VAL A 70 1.16 -12.30 19.51
C VAL A 70 0.93 -10.80 19.61
N ILE A 71 0.94 -10.08 18.49
CA ILE A 71 0.75 -8.63 18.47
C ILE A 71 -0.61 -8.25 19.08
N LYS A 72 -1.67 -8.99 18.74
CA LYS A 72 -3.01 -8.74 19.29
C LYS A 72 -3.11 -9.16 20.77
N SER A 73 -2.64 -10.36 21.12
CA SER A 73 -2.89 -10.92 22.45
C SER A 73 -1.96 -10.37 23.53
N GLN A 74 -0.68 -10.14 23.20
CA GLN A 74 0.33 -9.70 24.16
C GLN A 74 0.59 -8.20 24.07
N PHE A 75 0.78 -7.66 22.85
CA PHE A 75 1.11 -6.23 22.70
C PHE A 75 -0.14 -5.33 22.70
N LYS A 76 -1.34 -5.93 22.62
CA LYS A 76 -2.64 -5.24 22.58
C LYS A 76 -2.67 -4.16 21.49
N SER A 77 -2.09 -4.44 20.33
CA SER A 77 -1.95 -3.50 19.22
C SER A 77 -2.42 -4.07 17.88
N SER A 78 -2.58 -3.20 16.89
CA SER A 78 -2.91 -3.59 15.51
C SER A 78 -1.66 -4.11 14.79
N PRO A 79 -1.65 -5.34 14.23
CA PRO A 79 -0.52 -5.85 13.45
C PRO A 79 -0.10 -4.92 12.32
N ASN A 80 -1.08 -4.29 11.66
CA ASN A 80 -0.84 -3.31 10.61
C ASN A 80 -0.06 -2.10 11.12
N THR A 81 -0.54 -1.51 12.22
CA THR A 81 0.11 -0.33 12.81
C THR A 81 1.52 -0.64 13.28
N VAL A 82 1.73 -1.82 13.90
CA VAL A 82 3.07 -2.26 14.31
C VAL A 82 4.00 -2.38 13.09
N ALA A 83 3.55 -3.01 12.00
CA ALA A 83 4.35 -3.12 10.77
C ALA A 83 4.68 -1.74 10.17
N GLN A 84 3.70 -0.83 10.11
CA GLN A 84 3.92 0.54 9.62
C GLN A 84 4.98 1.28 10.44
N MET A 85 4.91 1.19 11.77
CA MET A 85 5.93 1.75 12.65
C MET A 85 7.30 1.12 12.39
N ILE A 86 7.40 -0.20 12.26
CA ILE A 86 8.66 -0.88 11.92
C ILE A 86 9.24 -0.35 10.59
N PHE A 87 8.41 -0.12 9.57
CA PHE A 87 8.87 0.48 8.31
C PHE A 87 9.41 1.90 8.50
N GLN A 88 8.74 2.74 9.31
CA GLN A 88 9.25 4.07 9.65
C GLN A 88 10.61 4.00 10.34
N LEU A 89 10.77 3.10 11.33
CA LEU A 89 12.02 2.91 12.06
C LEU A 89 13.15 2.39 11.16
N GLY A 90 12.87 1.41 10.30
CA GLY A 90 13.85 0.86 9.37
C GLY A 90 14.40 1.94 8.43
N TYR A 91 13.53 2.79 7.89
CA TYR A 91 13.96 3.90 7.04
C TYR A 91 14.70 4.98 7.84
N TYR A 92 14.24 5.30 9.06
CA TYR A 92 14.93 6.24 9.94
C TYR A 92 16.36 5.80 10.27
N LYS A 93 16.57 4.50 10.56
CA LYS A 93 17.90 3.92 10.80
C LYS A 93 18.86 4.10 9.62
N LEU A 94 18.34 4.06 8.39
CA LEU A 94 19.15 4.18 7.18
C LEU A 94 19.42 5.64 6.78
N PHE A 95 18.46 6.54 7.02
CA PHE A 95 18.48 7.89 6.42
C PHE A 95 18.33 9.05 7.43
N GLY A 96 18.19 8.76 8.72
CA GLY A 96 18.04 9.77 9.79
C GLY A 96 16.74 10.57 9.75
N ARG A 97 15.75 10.14 8.97
CA ARG A 97 14.43 10.80 8.82
C ARG A 97 13.35 9.76 8.58
N VAL A 98 12.08 10.09 8.84
CA VAL A 98 10.96 9.23 8.48
C VAL A 98 10.53 9.45 7.02
N PRO A 99 10.14 8.40 6.27
CA PRO A 99 9.81 8.50 4.86
C PRO A 99 8.38 9.03 4.66
N VAL A 100 8.18 9.91 3.68
CA VAL A 100 6.83 10.24 3.17
C VAL A 100 6.17 8.95 2.70
N THR A 101 5.14 8.50 3.41
CA THR A 101 4.56 7.16 3.28
C THR A 101 3.11 7.24 2.85
N TRP A 102 2.79 6.52 1.79
CA TRP A 102 1.44 6.24 1.32
C TRP A 102 1.00 4.87 1.83
N GLU A 103 -0.14 4.82 2.50
CA GLU A 103 -0.84 3.60 2.85
C GLU A 103 -2.32 3.75 2.48
N PRO A 104 -2.94 2.78 1.79
CA PRO A 104 -4.32 2.89 1.36
C PRO A 104 -5.29 2.55 2.50
N SER A 105 -6.23 3.45 2.77
CA SER A 105 -7.43 3.15 3.56
C SER A 105 -8.62 2.92 2.65
N GLN A 106 -9.38 1.85 2.87
CA GLN A 106 -10.59 1.59 2.08
C GLN A 106 -11.72 2.54 2.51
N THR A 107 -12.38 3.16 1.53
CA THR A 107 -13.53 4.06 1.75
C THR A 107 -14.86 3.40 1.34
N ARG A 108 -14.92 2.06 1.35
CA ARG A 108 -16.07 1.26 0.85
C ARG A 108 -17.41 1.50 1.56
N LYS A 109 -17.41 2.19 2.70
CA LYS A 109 -18.64 2.63 3.37
C LYS A 109 -19.37 3.76 2.63
N PHE A 110 -18.66 4.45 1.74
CA PHE A 110 -19.23 5.45 0.85
C PHE A 110 -19.56 4.85 -0.52
N LYS A 111 -20.61 5.35 -1.17
CA LYS A 111 -21.03 4.92 -2.50
C LYS A 111 -19.86 5.07 -3.49
N LEU A 112 -19.51 3.98 -4.18
CA LEU A 112 -18.38 3.90 -5.12
C LEU A 112 -17.00 4.20 -4.49
N GLY A 113 -16.90 4.14 -3.16
CA GLY A 113 -15.66 4.39 -2.44
C GLY A 113 -14.54 3.44 -2.88
N ARG A 114 -13.36 4.02 -3.15
CA ARG A 114 -12.13 3.30 -3.48
C ARG A 114 -11.18 3.37 -2.29
N THR A 115 -10.25 4.33 -2.32
CA THR A 115 -9.25 4.52 -1.28
C THR A 115 -9.05 5.98 -0.93
N GLU A 116 -8.71 6.22 0.33
CA GLU A 116 -8.07 7.43 0.86
C GLU A 116 -6.64 7.05 1.33
N VAL A 117 -5.81 8.02 1.71
CA VAL A 117 -4.43 7.82 2.18
C VAL A 117 -4.35 7.95 3.70
N ILE A 118 -3.71 6.96 4.32
CA ILE A 118 -3.14 7.04 5.65
C ILE A 118 -1.70 7.50 5.48
N ARG A 119 -1.34 8.63 6.11
CA ARG A 119 0.03 9.11 6.14
C ARG A 119 0.72 8.56 7.38
N SER A 120 1.40 7.43 7.23
CA SER A 120 2.12 6.78 8.35
C SER A 120 3.35 7.59 8.81
N CYS A 121 3.81 8.54 7.98
CA CYS A 121 4.79 9.55 8.31
C CYS A 121 4.17 10.62 9.22
N SER A 122 4.44 10.54 10.53
CA SER A 122 3.92 11.49 11.52
C SER A 122 5.01 11.98 12.47
N ILE A 123 4.70 13.06 13.20
CA ILE A 123 5.57 13.59 14.25
C ILE A 123 5.81 12.52 15.33
N GLU A 124 4.75 11.82 15.74
CA GLU A 124 4.83 10.77 16.74
C GLU A 124 5.70 9.59 16.30
N ALA A 125 5.59 9.19 15.02
CA ALA A 125 6.45 8.17 14.45
C ALA A 125 7.92 8.61 14.47
N LEU A 126 8.20 9.87 14.10
CA LEU A 126 9.55 10.45 14.16
C LEU A 126 10.11 10.46 15.59
N GLU A 127 9.32 10.93 16.56
CA GLU A 127 9.74 11.00 17.95
C GLU A 127 9.99 9.62 18.57
N TRP A 128 9.20 8.61 18.20
CA TRP A 128 9.48 7.24 18.57
C TRP A 128 10.75 6.69 17.90
N CYS A 129 10.97 6.98 16.60
CA CYS A 129 12.20 6.56 15.91
C CYS A 129 13.45 7.17 16.55
N LYS A 130 13.40 8.47 16.89
CA LYS A 130 14.46 9.15 17.65
C LYS A 130 14.72 8.49 19.00
N ALA A 131 13.68 8.12 19.74
CA ALA A 131 13.82 7.45 21.03
C ALA A 131 14.46 6.05 20.90
N MET A 132 14.11 5.29 19.85
CA MET A 132 14.70 3.97 19.58
C MET A 132 16.19 4.02 19.28
N GLU A 133 16.65 5.08 18.59
CA GLU A 133 18.07 5.29 18.24
C GLU A 133 18.84 6.12 19.26
N ASN A 134 18.23 6.45 20.41
CA ASN A 134 18.91 7.15 21.49
C ASN A 134 19.46 6.15 22.52
N ASP A 135 20.77 5.96 22.55
CA ASP A 135 21.46 5.06 23.48
C ASP A 135 21.21 5.39 24.97
N GLY A 136 20.90 6.65 25.29
CA GLY A 136 20.57 7.08 26.64
C GLY A 136 19.10 6.88 27.05
N ALA A 137 18.21 6.52 26.12
CA ALA A 137 16.79 6.34 26.41
C ALA A 137 16.51 4.94 26.97
N ASP A 138 15.85 4.87 28.12
CA ASP A 138 15.38 3.60 28.68
C ASP A 138 14.23 2.97 27.87
N TRP A 139 13.97 1.68 28.11
CA TRP A 139 12.94 0.94 27.39
C TRP A 139 11.51 1.45 27.69
N SER A 140 11.26 1.99 28.88
CA SER A 140 9.96 2.57 29.23
C SER A 140 9.63 3.80 28.38
N ALA A 141 10.59 4.71 28.20
CA ALA A 141 10.46 5.91 27.39
C ALA A 141 10.27 5.55 25.91
N ARG A 142 11.04 4.58 25.40
CA ARG A 142 10.87 4.04 24.04
C ARG A 142 9.46 3.47 23.84
N LEU A 143 8.97 2.67 24.81
CA LEU A 143 7.64 2.07 24.76
C LEU A 143 6.52 3.12 24.87
N GLU A 144 6.70 4.16 25.67
CA GLU A 144 5.73 5.25 25.77
C GLU A 144 5.57 5.98 24.43
N LYS A 145 6.70 6.36 23.81
CA LYS A 145 6.69 7.00 22.49
C LYS A 145 6.09 6.07 21.42
N PHE A 146 6.37 4.77 21.50
CA PHE A 146 5.75 3.77 20.62
C PHE A 146 4.22 3.78 20.75
N LYS A 147 3.69 3.76 21.98
CA LYS A 147 2.25 3.78 22.22
C LYS A 147 1.59 5.04 21.67
N ILE A 148 2.27 6.19 21.78
CA ILE A 148 1.81 7.47 21.21
C ILE A 148 1.77 7.39 19.68
N ALA A 149 2.83 6.89 19.04
CA ALA A 149 2.90 6.72 17.59
C ALA A 149 1.84 5.75 17.06
N VAL A 150 1.64 4.62 17.75
CA VAL A 150 0.58 3.65 17.43
C VAL A 150 -0.80 4.31 17.51
N LYS A 151 -1.07 5.09 18.57
CA LYS A 151 -2.35 5.79 18.74
C LYS A 151 -2.59 6.82 17.62
N ALA A 152 -1.57 7.59 17.24
CA ALA A 152 -1.66 8.55 16.14
C ALA A 152 -1.98 7.86 14.82
N HIS A 153 -1.24 6.79 14.49
CA HIS A 153 -1.48 6.01 13.28
C HIS A 153 -2.90 5.43 13.21
N LEU A 154 -3.41 4.88 14.32
CA LEU A 154 -4.78 4.38 14.40
C LEU A 154 -5.80 5.50 14.19
N SER A 155 -5.56 6.70 14.74
CA SER A 155 -6.41 7.86 14.51
C SER A 155 -6.43 8.27 13.03
N TYR A 156 -5.28 8.35 12.37
CA TYR A 156 -5.22 8.65 10.93
C TYR A 156 -5.89 7.57 10.09
N SER A 157 -5.71 6.29 10.45
CA SER A 157 -6.40 5.19 9.79
C SER A 157 -7.92 5.33 9.88
N GLN A 158 -8.44 5.71 11.06
CA GLN A 158 -9.86 5.93 11.26
C GLN A 158 -10.36 7.10 10.41
N GLN A 159 -9.70 8.26 10.50
CA GLN A 159 -10.03 9.46 9.74
C GLN A 159 -10.04 9.19 8.23
N ALA A 160 -9.00 8.51 7.71
CA ALA A 160 -8.94 8.14 6.30
C ALA A 160 -10.08 7.20 5.90
N SER A 161 -10.42 6.21 6.74
CA SER A 161 -11.57 5.32 6.47
C SER A 161 -12.89 6.10 6.44
N GLU A 162 -12.99 7.18 7.24
CA GLU A 162 -14.10 8.14 7.34
C GLU A 162 -14.11 9.21 6.26
N GLY A 163 -13.16 9.16 5.29
CA GLY A 163 -13.06 10.19 4.25
C GLY A 163 -12.74 11.57 4.82
N GLN A 164 -12.12 11.62 6.01
CA GLN A 164 -11.71 12.85 6.70
C GLN A 164 -10.20 13.11 6.58
N ALA A 165 -9.46 12.28 5.84
CA ALA A 165 -8.07 12.58 5.52
C ALA A 165 -7.97 13.51 4.29
N VAL A 166 -6.75 13.97 4.01
CA VAL A 166 -6.55 15.19 3.21
C VAL A 166 -6.27 14.90 1.73
N ASP A 167 -5.75 13.71 1.40
CA ASP A 167 -5.12 13.46 0.09
C ASP A 167 -6.11 13.44 -1.07
N ARG A 168 -7.26 12.73 -0.98
CA ARG A 168 -8.27 12.81 -2.05
C ARG A 168 -8.96 14.15 -2.11
N HIS A 169 -9.09 14.84 -0.98
CA HIS A 169 -9.64 16.21 -0.96
C HIS A 169 -8.73 17.19 -1.73
N LEU A 170 -7.44 17.22 -1.42
CA LEU A 170 -6.47 18.08 -2.13
C LEU A 170 -6.36 17.71 -3.61
N LEU A 171 -6.39 16.42 -3.95
CA LEU A 171 -6.46 15.98 -5.33
C LEU A 171 -7.73 16.49 -6.03
N GLY A 172 -8.89 16.39 -5.38
CA GLY A 172 -10.15 16.89 -5.89
C GLY A 172 -10.10 18.39 -6.15
N LEU A 173 -9.57 19.18 -5.21
CA LEU A 173 -9.38 20.63 -5.38
C LEU A 173 -8.47 20.94 -6.57
N ARG A 174 -7.34 20.24 -6.70
CA ARG A 174 -6.41 20.42 -7.82
C ARG A 174 -7.02 20.07 -9.16
N LEU A 175 -7.81 19.00 -9.24
CA LEU A 175 -8.50 18.57 -10.46
C LEU A 175 -9.72 19.43 -10.80
N SER A 176 -10.19 20.26 -9.86
CA SER A 176 -11.33 21.17 -10.08
C SER A 176 -10.92 22.48 -10.75
N LEU A 177 -9.63 22.73 -10.95
CA LEU A 177 -9.13 23.90 -11.66
C LEU A 177 -9.59 23.88 -13.13
N LYS A 178 -10.14 25.01 -13.58
CA LYS A 178 -10.60 25.19 -14.96
C LYS A 178 -9.45 25.65 -15.87
N PRO A 179 -9.56 25.42 -17.19
CA PRO A 179 -8.60 25.96 -18.14
C PRO A 179 -8.46 27.49 -17.99
N GLY A 180 -7.22 27.96 -17.82
CA GLY A 180 -6.90 29.38 -17.65
C GLY A 180 -6.91 29.89 -16.21
N GLU A 181 -7.33 29.09 -15.23
CA GLU A 181 -7.17 29.46 -13.82
C GLU A 181 -5.72 29.31 -13.37
N GLU A 182 -5.23 30.26 -12.57
CA GLU A 182 -3.92 30.16 -11.94
C GLU A 182 -3.90 29.02 -10.92
N ILE A 183 -2.80 28.27 -10.88
CA ILE A 183 -2.62 27.20 -9.91
C ILE A 183 -2.47 27.82 -8.51
N PRO A 184 -3.30 27.46 -7.52
CA PRO A 184 -3.17 27.96 -6.16
C PRO A 184 -1.75 27.78 -5.59
N PRO A 185 -1.20 28.76 -4.85
CA PRO A 185 0.16 28.71 -4.31
C PRO A 185 0.48 27.42 -3.54
N LEU A 186 -0.49 26.88 -2.81
CA LEU A 186 -0.37 25.60 -2.10
C LEU A 186 0.11 24.46 -3.01
N PHE A 187 -0.41 24.35 -4.23
CA PHE A 187 -0.04 23.28 -5.16
C PHE A 187 1.29 23.53 -5.90
N GLN A 188 1.80 24.76 -5.80
CA GLN A 188 3.13 25.14 -6.30
C GLN A 188 4.20 25.01 -5.21
N ASP A 189 3.79 24.91 -3.94
CA ASP A 189 4.69 24.82 -2.80
C ASP A 189 5.60 23.57 -2.90
N PRO A 190 6.93 23.73 -2.79
CA PRO A 190 7.87 22.61 -2.74
C PRO A 190 7.55 21.57 -1.67
N VAL A 191 7.03 21.99 -0.51
CA VAL A 191 6.61 21.11 0.59
C VAL A 191 5.40 20.29 0.20
N TYR A 192 4.41 20.87 -0.48
CA TYR A 192 3.29 20.08 -1.01
C TYR A 192 3.78 19.04 -2.01
N LYS A 193 4.65 19.43 -2.94
CA LYS A 193 5.25 18.53 -3.93
C LYS A 193 5.99 17.37 -3.25
N GLU A 194 6.81 17.65 -2.24
CA GLU A 194 7.49 16.62 -1.45
C GLU A 194 6.50 15.73 -0.69
N SER A 195 5.46 16.32 -0.09
CA SER A 195 4.44 15.57 0.67
C SER A 195 3.65 14.58 -0.19
N THR A 196 3.64 14.76 -1.51
CA THR A 196 3.03 13.83 -2.49
C THR A 196 4.04 12.95 -3.23
N SER A 197 5.34 13.09 -2.93
CA SER A 197 6.41 12.23 -3.46
C SER A 197 6.63 11.05 -2.50
N TRP A 198 5.79 10.04 -2.65
CA TRP A 198 5.78 8.84 -1.82
C TRP A 198 7.11 8.11 -1.90
N LYS A 199 7.89 8.13 -0.82
CA LYS A 199 9.11 7.34 -0.69
C LYS A 199 8.79 5.89 -0.39
N PHE A 200 7.75 5.67 0.41
CA PHE A 200 7.15 4.35 0.61
C PHE A 200 5.70 4.35 0.12
N ALA A 201 5.34 3.28 -0.59
CA ALA A 201 3.97 2.93 -0.91
C ALA A 201 3.70 1.53 -0.37
N THR A 202 2.98 1.45 0.74
CA THR A 202 2.72 0.19 1.47
C THR A 202 1.27 -0.24 1.27
N SER A 203 0.98 -1.52 1.45
CA SER A 203 -0.39 -2.03 1.42
C SER A 203 -0.45 -3.32 2.24
N HIS A 204 -1.53 -3.47 2.99
CA HIS A 204 -1.78 -4.67 3.78
C HIS A 204 -2.94 -5.45 3.18
N MET A 205 -2.68 -6.74 2.91
CA MET A 205 -3.67 -7.71 2.48
C MET A 205 -3.77 -8.85 3.50
N PRO A 206 -4.64 -8.74 4.52
CA PRO A 206 -4.82 -9.81 5.50
C PRO A 206 -5.72 -10.90 4.90
N SER A 207 -5.13 -11.96 4.36
CA SER A 207 -5.91 -13.10 3.87
C SER A 207 -5.13 -14.40 4.07
N GLU A 208 -5.77 -15.40 4.67
CA GLU A 208 -5.18 -16.73 4.88
C GLU A 208 -5.03 -17.52 3.57
N ASN A 209 -5.69 -17.06 2.51
CA ASN A 209 -5.70 -17.69 1.19
C ASN A 209 -4.60 -17.16 0.26
N PHE A 210 -3.78 -16.19 0.71
CA PHE A 210 -2.67 -15.64 -0.06
C PHE A 210 -1.36 -15.75 0.74
N SER A 211 -0.31 -16.29 0.11
CA SER A 211 1.02 -16.37 0.73
C SER A 211 1.80 -15.05 0.70
N GLY A 212 1.43 -14.13 -0.19
CA GLY A 212 2.08 -12.83 -0.31
C GLY A 212 1.52 -12.01 -1.48
N PHE A 213 1.73 -10.71 -1.42
CA PHE A 213 1.39 -9.76 -2.47
C PHE A 213 2.43 -8.64 -2.48
N GLY A 214 2.79 -8.17 -3.67
CA GLY A 214 3.73 -7.07 -3.84
C GLY A 214 3.54 -6.36 -5.17
N TYR A 215 4.06 -5.14 -5.24
CA TYR A 215 4.09 -4.32 -6.43
C TYR A 215 5.38 -3.50 -6.43
N GLY A 216 5.85 -3.13 -7.63
CA GLY A 216 7.05 -2.30 -7.75
C GLY A 216 6.81 -0.87 -7.28
N ALA A 217 7.90 -0.16 -6.97
CA ALA A 217 7.83 1.25 -6.62
C ALA A 217 7.18 2.06 -7.76
N GLY A 218 6.24 2.95 -7.39
CA GLY A 218 5.70 3.94 -8.32
C GLY A 218 6.79 4.91 -8.78
N LYS A 219 6.63 5.48 -9.97
CA LYS A 219 7.49 6.58 -10.45
C LYS A 219 7.13 7.88 -9.77
#